data_AF-A0A971D5K3-F1
#
_entry.id   AF-A0A971D5K3-F1
#
_cell.length_a   1.000
_cell.length_b   1.000
_cell.length_c   1.000
_cell.angle_alpha   90.00
_cell.angle_beta   90.00
_cell.angle_gamma   90.00
#
_symmetry.space_group_name_H-M   'P 1'
#
loop_
_entity.id
_entity.type
_entity.pdbx_description
1 polymer ?
#
loop_
_entity_poly.entity_id
_entity_poly.type
_entity_poly.pdbx_seq_one_letter_code
_entity_poly.pdbx_strand_id
1 'polypeptide(L)'
;MIAYVAVAVLVAAVGVRYLVLSRQAQPAAAHGVVLAPVSASPPAAAAQSAAPAPDLTVYVCGAVRAPGVVRLPAGARVTDALELAGGPTAKAELAAVNL
;
A
#
# COMPACT_ATOMS: atom_id res chain seq x y z
N MET A 1 -16.33 -16.42 -38.61
CA MET A 1 -15.54 -15.20 -38.87
C MET A 1 -15.95 -14.04 -37.95
N ILE A 2 -17.22 -13.63 -37.92
CA ILE A 2 -17.71 -12.48 -37.11
C ILE A 2 -17.44 -12.64 -35.60
N ALA A 3 -17.65 -13.84 -35.03
CA ALA A 3 -17.40 -14.10 -33.61
C ALA A 3 -15.91 -13.93 -33.21
N TYR A 4 -14.98 -14.30 -34.09
CA TYR A 4 -13.55 -14.16 -33.83
C TYR A 4 -13.12 -12.69 -33.83
N VAL A 5 -13.70 -11.89 -34.73
CA VAL A 5 -13.48 -10.44 -34.79
C VAL A 5 -14.02 -9.76 -33.53
N ALA A 6 -15.20 -10.14 -33.05
CA ALA A 6 -15.76 -9.60 -31.82
C ALA A 6 -14.89 -9.91 -30.58
N VAL A 7 -14.38 -11.14 -30.49
CA VAL A 7 -13.46 -11.54 -29.41
C VAL A 7 -12.13 -10.79 -29.50
N ALA A 8 -11.57 -10.64 -30.70
CA ALA A 8 -10.32 -9.89 -30.88
C ALA A 8 -10.46 -8.41 -30.47
N VAL A 9 -11.59 -7.77 -30.81
CA VAL A 9 -11.87 -6.38 -30.43
C VAL A 9 -12.07 -6.26 -28.92
N LEU A 10 -12.74 -7.22 -28.28
CA LEU A 10 -12.91 -7.26 -26.82
C LEU A 10 -11.55 -7.38 -26.11
N VAL A 11 -10.69 -8.29 -26.57
CA VAL A 11 -9.34 -8.51 -26.04
C VAL A 11 -8.48 -7.25 -26.21
N ALA A 12 -8.54 -6.60 -27.38
CA ALA A 12 -7.83 -5.35 -27.62
C ALA A 12 -8.34 -4.22 -26.71
N ALA A 13 -9.66 -4.07 -26.54
CA ALA A 13 -10.25 -3.04 -25.68
C ALA A 13 -9.86 -3.24 -24.21
N VAL A 14 -9.89 -4.49 -23.72
CA VAL A 14 -9.44 -4.84 -22.36
C VAL A 14 -7.94 -4.63 -22.21
N GLY A 15 -7.13 -5.02 -23.19
CA GLY A 15 -5.68 -4.82 -23.19
C GLY A 15 -5.29 -3.33 -23.16
N VAL A 16 -5.96 -2.49 -23.95
CA VAL A 16 -5.76 -1.04 -23.95
C VAL A 16 -6.21 -0.41 -22.64
N ARG A 17 -7.38 -0.81 -22.10
CA ARG A 17 -7.88 -0.37 -20.79
C ARG A 17 -6.88 -0.70 -19.68
N TYR A 18 -6.34 -1.91 -19.69
CA TYR A 18 -5.30 -2.36 -18.76
C TYR A 18 -4.05 -1.51 -18.90
N LEU A 19 -3.49 -1.38 -20.11
CA LEU A 19 -2.27 -0.62 -20.35
C LEU A 19 -2.38 0.87 -19.98
N VAL A 20 -3.54 1.50 -20.16
CA VAL A 20 -3.76 2.90 -19.80
C VAL A 20 -3.87 3.09 -18.28
N LEU A 21 -4.53 2.17 -17.56
CA LEU A 21 -4.57 2.18 -16.10
C LEU A 21 -3.18 1.90 -15.48
N SER A 22 -2.37 1.05 -16.13
CA SER A 22 -0.99 0.77 -15.70
C SER A 22 -0.05 1.95 -15.91
N ARG A 23 -0.22 2.74 -16.98
CA ARG A 23 0.66 3.87 -17.29
C ARG A 23 0.43 5.10 -16.42
N GLN A 24 -0.75 5.25 -15.82
CA GLN A 24 -1.01 6.33 -14.86
C GLN A 24 -0.31 6.10 -13.50
N ALA A 25 0.26 4.91 -13.28
CA ALA A 25 0.84 4.52 -12.00
C ALA A 25 2.34 4.84 -11.83
N GLN A 26 3.07 5.42 -12.80
CA GLN A 26 4.42 5.96 -12.55
C GLN A 26 4.93 6.76 -13.76
N PRO A 27 5.24 8.06 -13.58
CA PRO A 27 6.61 8.41 -13.26
C PRO A 27 6.66 9.23 -11.98
N ALA A 28 7.28 8.64 -10.95
CA ALA A 28 7.74 9.36 -9.78
C ALA A 28 8.72 10.44 -10.28
N ALA A 29 8.29 11.69 -10.21
CA ALA A 29 9.17 12.84 -10.30
C ALA A 29 10.28 12.63 -9.26
N ALA A 30 11.51 12.45 -9.75
CA ALA A 30 12.71 12.45 -8.93
C ALA A 30 12.81 13.81 -8.22
N HIS A 31 12.27 13.89 -7.01
CA HIS A 31 12.48 15.02 -6.11
C HIS A 31 13.87 14.86 -5.52
N GLY A 32 14.87 15.45 -6.18
CA GLY A 32 16.20 15.61 -5.62
C GLY A 32 16.14 16.54 -4.41
N VAL A 33 16.12 15.96 -3.20
CA VAL A 33 16.28 16.71 -1.96
C VAL A 33 17.77 16.91 -1.73
N VAL A 34 18.25 18.14 -1.90
CA VAL A 34 19.59 18.54 -1.48
C VAL A 34 19.56 18.75 0.04
N LEU A 35 20.15 17.83 0.80
CA LEU A 35 20.28 17.94 2.24
C LEU A 35 21.51 18.80 2.57
N ALA A 36 21.28 20.00 3.11
CA ALA A 36 22.34 20.77 3.74
C ALA A 36 22.71 20.13 5.10
N PRO A 37 24.00 20.09 5.49
CA PRO A 37 24.38 19.54 6.79
C PRO A 37 23.90 20.48 7.90
N VAL A 38 23.01 19.98 8.75
CA VAL A 38 22.64 20.66 10.00
C VAL A 38 23.73 20.40 11.04
N SER A 39 24.34 21.47 11.55
CA SER A 39 25.28 21.40 12.68
C SER A 39 24.60 20.76 13.88
N ALA A 40 25.20 19.68 14.39
CA ALA A 40 24.68 18.92 15.52
C ALA A 40 24.91 19.69 16.85
N SER A 41 23.83 20.23 17.40
CA SER A 41 23.75 20.49 18.85
C SER A 41 23.36 19.17 19.55
N PRO A 42 24.02 18.78 20.65
CA PRO A 42 23.75 17.51 21.32
C PRO A 42 22.30 17.48 21.85
N PRO A 43 21.54 16.38 21.65
CA PRO A 43 20.20 16.29 22.16
C PRO A 43 20.26 16.13 23.68
N ALA A 44 19.84 17.18 24.38
CA ALA A 44 19.40 17.03 25.76
C ALA A 44 18.33 15.93 25.79
N ALA A 45 18.56 14.90 26.59
CA ALA A 45 17.72 13.73 26.72
C ALA A 45 16.26 14.13 26.99
N ALA A 46 15.46 14.19 25.94
CA ALA A 46 14.02 14.18 26.06
C ALA A 46 13.62 12.74 26.41
N ALA A 47 13.68 12.42 27.71
CA ALA A 47 12.87 11.35 28.27
C ALA A 47 11.40 11.78 28.10
N GLN A 48 10.88 11.64 26.88
CA GLN A 48 9.46 11.63 26.63
C GLN A 48 8.95 10.41 27.38
N SER A 49 8.35 10.65 28.55
CA SER A 49 7.58 9.65 29.26
C SER A 49 6.49 9.19 28.29
N ALA A 50 6.74 8.05 27.63
CA ALA A 50 5.84 7.48 26.65
C ALA A 50 4.63 6.95 27.41
N ALA A 51 3.63 7.81 27.60
CA ALA A 51 2.30 7.33 27.94
C ALA A 51 1.90 6.28 26.89
N PRO A 52 1.33 5.13 27.30
CA PRO A 52 0.95 4.09 26.35
C PRO A 52 0.02 4.68 25.30
N ALA A 53 0.47 4.65 24.04
CA ALA A 53 -0.31 5.16 22.93
C ALA A 53 -1.54 4.26 22.74
N PRO A 54 -2.71 4.85 22.42
CA PRO A 54 -3.94 4.09 22.29
C PRO A 54 -3.91 3.15 21.09
N ASP A 55 -4.69 2.07 21.17
CA ASP A 55 -4.85 1.11 20.08
C ASP A 55 -5.36 1.78 18.79
N LEU A 56 -4.88 1.28 17.66
CA LEU A 56 -5.27 1.67 16.31
C LEU A 56 -6.44 0.82 15.84
N THR A 57 -7.36 1.43 15.08
CA THR A 57 -8.44 0.73 14.39
C THR A 57 -8.22 0.86 12.88
N VAL A 58 -8.08 -0.27 12.19
CA VAL A 58 -7.72 -0.32 10.76
C VAL A 58 -8.78 -1.11 10.02
N TYR A 59 -9.29 -0.56 8.92
CA TYR A 59 -10.15 -1.28 8.01
C TYR A 59 -9.31 -1.92 6.90
N VAL A 60 -9.43 -3.25 6.75
CA VAL A 60 -8.71 -4.04 5.75
C VAL A 60 -9.70 -4.53 4.70
N CYS A 61 -9.41 -4.25 3.44
CA CYS A 61 -10.26 -4.59 2.31
C CYS A 61 -9.44 -5.13 1.12
N GLY A 62 -10.13 -5.60 0.08
CA GLY A 62 -9.51 -6.13 -1.13
C GLY A 62 -9.26 -7.64 -1.09
N ALA A 63 -8.14 -8.08 -1.67
CA ALA A 63 -7.80 -9.49 -1.88
C ALA A 63 -7.21 -10.16 -0.62
N VAL A 64 -7.89 -10.03 0.52
CA VAL A 64 -7.52 -10.62 1.82
C VAL A 64 -8.52 -11.70 2.23
N ARG A 65 -8.15 -12.62 3.15
CA ARG A 65 -9.02 -13.75 3.52
C ARG A 65 -10.25 -13.33 4.31
N ALA A 66 -10.09 -12.41 5.25
CA ALA A 66 -11.16 -11.89 6.10
C ALA A 66 -11.17 -10.34 6.08
N PRO A 67 -11.83 -9.73 5.09
CA PRO A 67 -12.02 -8.28 5.05
C PRO A 67 -12.84 -7.79 6.26
N GLY A 68 -12.49 -6.63 6.80
CA GLY A 68 -13.17 -6.11 7.97
C GLY A 68 -12.33 -5.11 8.76
N VAL A 69 -12.85 -4.71 9.92
CA VAL A 69 -12.15 -3.82 10.85
C VAL A 69 -11.37 -4.66 11.84
N VAL A 70 -10.09 -4.37 12.00
CA VAL A 70 -9.19 -4.99 12.98
C VAL A 70 -8.63 -3.93 13.92
N ARG A 71 -8.21 -4.37 15.10
CA ARG A 71 -7.70 -3.52 16.18
C ARG A 71 -6.28 -3.92 16.50
N LEU A 72 -5.38 -2.95 16.54
CA LEU A 72 -3.94 -3.17 16.65
C LEU A 72 -3.34 -2.33 17.78
N PRO A 73 -2.26 -2.80 18.42
CA PRO A 73 -1.53 -1.97 19.37
C PRO A 73 -0.89 -0.77 18.66
N ALA A 74 -0.63 0.29 19.41
CA ALA A 74 0.12 1.42 18.90
C ALA A 74 1.52 0.98 18.41
N GLY A 75 1.92 1.50 17.24
CA GLY A 75 3.18 1.13 16.60
C GLY A 75 3.13 -0.13 15.73
N ALA A 76 1.98 -0.81 15.65
CA ALA A 76 1.77 -1.91 14.72
C ALA A 76 1.92 -1.47 13.25
N ARG A 77 2.35 -2.41 12.40
CA ARG A 77 2.57 -2.22 10.97
C ARG A 77 1.41 -2.75 10.13
N VAL A 78 1.45 -2.43 8.84
CA VAL A 78 0.46 -2.91 7.87
C VAL A 78 0.50 -4.44 7.75
N THR A 79 1.67 -5.06 7.93
CA THR A 79 1.83 -6.52 8.02
C THR A 79 0.95 -7.14 9.10
N ASP A 80 0.92 -6.54 10.29
CA ASP A 80 0.20 -7.05 11.45
C ASP A 80 -1.32 -6.99 11.19
N ALA A 81 -1.77 -5.92 10.54
CA ALA A 81 -3.18 -5.78 10.14
C ALA A 81 -3.58 -6.83 9.10
N LEU A 82 -2.68 -7.14 8.17
CA LEU A 82 -2.90 -8.15 7.14
C LEU A 82 -2.96 -9.55 7.74
N GLU A 83 -2.10 -9.87 8.71
CA GLU A 83 -2.13 -11.14 9.45
C GLU A 83 -3.43 -11.31 10.22
N LEU A 84 -3.89 -10.28 10.93
CA LEU A 84 -5.19 -10.28 11.63
C LEU A 84 -6.38 -10.43 10.67
N ALA A 85 -6.25 -9.94 9.43
CA ALA A 85 -7.21 -10.18 8.36
C ALA A 85 -7.07 -11.59 7.71
N GLY A 86 -6.28 -12.48 8.30
CA GLY A 86 -6.06 -13.85 7.82
C GLY A 86 -5.05 -13.95 6.67
N GLY A 87 -4.31 -12.89 6.40
CA GLY A 87 -3.31 -12.82 5.35
C GLY A 87 -3.88 -12.52 3.95
N PRO A 88 -2.99 -12.28 2.98
CA PRO A 88 -3.38 -12.05 1.60
C PRO A 88 -3.89 -13.35 0.94
N THR A 89 -4.78 -13.18 -0.03
CA THR A 89 -5.14 -14.25 -0.97
C THR A 89 -4.12 -14.31 -2.11
N ALA A 90 -4.16 -15.38 -2.93
CA ALA A 90 -3.29 -15.52 -4.10
C ALA A 90 -3.50 -14.43 -5.18
N LYS A 91 -4.59 -13.65 -5.09
CA LYS A 91 -4.87 -12.53 -6.01
C LYS A 91 -4.34 -11.19 -5.50
N ALA A 92 -3.77 -11.14 -4.30
CA ALA A 92 -3.26 -9.90 -3.73
C ALA A 92 -1.94 -9.49 -4.38
N GLU A 93 -1.83 -8.22 -4.78
CA GLU A 93 -0.60 -7.62 -5.26
C GLU A 93 0.11 -6.92 -4.09
N LEU A 94 1.01 -7.63 -3.42
CA LEU A 94 1.67 -7.12 -2.21
C LEU A 94 2.65 -5.99 -2.51
N ALA A 95 3.23 -5.93 -3.71
CA ALA A 95 4.13 -4.84 -4.08
C ALA A 95 3.40 -3.50 -4.24
N ALA A 96 2.07 -3.51 -4.36
CA ALA A 96 1.25 -2.30 -4.42
C ALA A 96 1.01 -1.67 -3.03
N VAL A 97 1.46 -2.31 -1.95
CA VAL A 97 1.25 -1.85 -0.57
C VAL A 97 2.60 -1.77 0.14
N ASN A 98 2.80 -0.73 0.95
CA ASN A 98 3.99 -0.60 1.80
C ASN A 98 3.77 -1.38 3.10
N LEU A 99 4.50 -2.48 3.25
CA LEU A 99 4.41 -3.42 4.36
C LEU A 99 5.50 -3.18 5.42
#